data_AF-A0A7C4SV68-F1
#
_entry.id   AF-A0A7C4SV68-F1
#
_cell.length_a   1.000
_cell.length_b   1.000
_cell.length_c   1.000
_cell.angle_alpha   90.00
_cell.angle_beta   90.00
_cell.angle_gamma   90.00
#
_symmetry.space_group_name_H-M   'P 1'
#
loop_
_entity.id
_entity.type
_entity.pdbx_description
1 polymer ?
#
loop_
_entity_poly.entity_id
_entity_poly.type
_entity_poly.pdbx_seq_one_letter_code
_entity_poly.pdbx_strand_id
1 'polypeptide(L)'
;MLKTHLLRDIQGNLSAYTTQKFRCRRCGESFRRLPLQGICPVCGDVLLATVSKNSIEKYVGLAARLLNRFDVEEYLKMRFDVLMRELEELFGTTRNGVQADLLSYISSA
;
A
#
# COMPACT_ATOMS: atom_id res chain seq x y z
N MET A 1 -22.56 3.29 1.41
CA MET A 1 -21.46 2.52 2.03
C MET A 1 -20.34 2.19 1.05
N LEU A 2 -20.55 1.32 0.04
CA LEU A 2 -19.50 0.92 -0.92
C LEU A 2 -19.05 2.05 -1.86
N LYS A 3 -20.01 2.76 -2.50
CA LYS A 3 -19.78 3.96 -3.33
C LYS A 3 -19.15 5.13 -2.56
N THR A 4 -19.64 5.36 -1.35
CA THR A 4 -19.46 6.65 -0.65
C THR A 4 -18.30 6.68 0.32
N HIS A 5 -18.02 5.54 0.98
CA HIS A 5 -16.99 5.48 2.02
C HIS A 5 -15.85 4.58 1.57
N LEU A 6 -16.14 3.34 1.20
CA LEU A 6 -15.08 2.35 1.05
C LEU A 6 -14.11 2.63 -0.10
N LEU A 7 -14.62 2.87 -1.32
CA LEU A 7 -13.76 3.21 -2.46
C LEU A 7 -13.06 4.56 -2.31
N ARG A 8 -13.72 5.51 -1.62
CA ARG A 8 -13.15 6.82 -1.31
C ARG A 8 -12.00 6.69 -0.31
N ASP A 9 -12.13 5.85 0.71
CA ASP A 9 -11.10 5.59 1.71
C ASP A 9 -9.87 4.92 1.09
N ILE A 10 -10.08 3.93 0.22
CA ILE A 10 -8.99 3.29 -0.54
C ILE A 10 -8.24 4.35 -1.35
N GLN A 11 -8.97 5.14 -2.15
CA GLN A 11 -8.38 6.19 -2.99
C GLN A 11 -7.64 7.25 -2.14
N GLY A 12 -8.21 7.64 -1.01
CA GLY A 12 -7.61 8.60 -0.07
C GLY A 12 -6.33 8.07 0.54
N ASN A 13 -6.32 6.82 0.99
CA ASN A 13 -5.12 6.19 1.55
C ASN A 13 -4.03 6.00 0.49
N LEU A 14 -4.42 5.66 -0.75
CA LEU A 14 -3.49 5.54 -1.87
C LEU A 14 -2.83 6.89 -2.20
N SER A 15 -3.64 7.95 -2.29
CA SER A 15 -3.16 9.31 -2.52
C SER A 15 -2.27 9.80 -1.37
N ALA A 16 -2.61 9.48 -0.12
CA ALA A 16 -1.79 9.80 1.04
C ALA A 16 -0.46 9.04 1.01
N TYR A 17 -0.45 7.76 0.60
CA TYR A 17 0.75 6.96 0.49
C TYR A 17 1.72 7.46 -0.58
N THR A 18 1.22 7.91 -1.73
CA THR A 18 2.07 8.45 -2.82
C THR A 18 2.58 9.86 -2.53
N THR A 19 1.86 10.64 -1.72
CA THR A 19 2.21 12.04 -1.39
C THR A 19 2.77 12.24 0.02
N GLN A 20 2.97 11.15 0.77
CA GLN A 20 3.40 11.21 2.18
C GLN A 20 4.74 11.91 2.39
N LYS A 21 4.89 12.45 3.60
CA LYS A 21 6.18 12.93 4.10
C LYS A 21 6.96 11.78 4.75
N PHE A 22 8.28 11.90 4.72
CA PHE A 22 9.20 11.00 5.41
C PHE A 22 9.73 11.66 6.67
N ARG A 23 9.59 10.98 7.81
CA ARG A 23 9.99 11.51 9.11
C ARG A 23 11.25 10.81 9.60
N CYS A 24 12.24 11.57 10.05
CA CYS A 24 13.41 10.99 10.68
C CYS A 24 13.06 10.33 12.01
N ARG A 25 13.58 9.11 12.25
CA ARG A 25 13.35 8.37 13.49
C ARG A 25 13.90 9.08 14.72
N ARG A 26 15.10 9.66 14.63
CA ARG A 26 15.79 10.29 15.77
C ARG A 26 15.45 11.76 15.98
N CYS A 27 15.61 12.62 14.97
CA CYS A 27 15.38 14.06 15.15
C CYS A 27 13.93 14.51 14.87
N GLY A 28 13.11 13.66 14.25
CA GLY A 28 11.71 13.99 13.95
C GLY A 28 11.49 14.95 12.78
N GLU A 29 12.57 15.42 12.12
CA GLU A 29 12.49 16.28 10.95
C GLU A 29 11.71 15.60 9.82
N SER A 30 10.89 16.39 9.10
CA SER A 30 9.94 15.87 8.12
C SER A 30 10.22 16.38 6.72
N PHE A 31 10.48 15.47 5.80
CA PHE A 31 10.84 15.77 4.43
C PHE A 31 9.70 15.44 3.48
N ARG A 32 9.36 16.39 2.60
CA ARG A 32 8.34 16.17 1.56
C ARG A 32 8.77 15.16 0.50
N ARG A 33 10.08 15.06 0.24
CA ARG A 33 10.67 14.09 -0.69
C ARG A 33 11.81 13.37 0.02
N LEU A 34 12.03 12.11 -0.32
CA LEU A 34 13.17 11.37 0.21
C LEU A 34 14.47 12.00 -0.34
N PRO A 35 15.44 12.38 0.52
CA PRO A 35 16.76 12.80 0.07
C PRO A 35 17.43 11.71 -0.78
N LEU A 36 18.25 12.11 -1.77
CA LEU A 36 18.92 11.16 -2.67
C LEU A 36 19.84 10.17 -1.94
N GLN A 37 20.41 10.58 -0.81
CA GLN A 37 21.24 9.72 0.03
C GLN A 37 20.42 8.70 0.86
N GLY A 38 19.09 8.84 0.93
CA GLY A 38 18.20 7.95 1.69
C GLY A 38 18.25 8.13 3.22
N ILE A 39 19.13 8.99 3.74
CA ILE A 39 19.31 9.28 5.17
C ILE A 39 18.86 10.70 5.51
N CYS A 40 18.62 10.95 6.80
CA CYS A 40 18.33 12.28 7.29
C CYS A 40 19.55 13.21 7.11
N PRO A 41 19.42 14.33 6.37
CA PRO A 41 20.53 15.27 6.15
C PRO A 41 20.98 16.01 7.42
N VAL A 42 20.17 15.97 8.50
CA VAL A 42 20.47 16.67 9.76
C VAL A 42 21.24 15.80 10.75
N CYS A 43 20.87 14.51 10.87
CA CYS A 43 21.43 13.63 11.90
C CYS A 43 21.93 12.27 11.39
N GLY A 44 21.83 12.01 10.09
CA GLY A 44 22.30 10.78 9.44
C GLY A 44 21.45 9.53 9.70
N ASP A 45 20.36 9.62 10.48
CA ASP A 45 19.51 8.47 10.80
C ASP A 45 18.47 8.17 9.70
N VAL A 46 17.83 7.01 9.79
CA VAL A 46 16.86 6.49 8.83
C VAL A 46 15.57 7.30 8.83
N LEU A 47 15.04 7.50 7.62
CA LEU A 47 13.75 8.12 7.38
C LEU A 47 12.64 7.05 7.29
N LEU A 48 11.53 7.30 8.00
CA LEU A 48 10.37 6.42 8.03
C LEU A 48 9.24 7.00 7.20
N ALA A 49 8.52 6.13 6.48
CA ALA A 49 7.26 6.45 5.84
C ALA A 49 6.17 6.67 6.91
N THR A 50 5.32 7.68 6.72
CA THR A 50 4.26 8.02 7.68
C THR A 50 3.01 7.15 7.48
N VAL A 51 2.77 6.72 6.25
CA VAL A 51 1.64 5.87 5.84
C VAL A 51 2.18 4.52 5.42
N SER A 52 1.69 3.45 6.04
CA SER A 52 2.10 2.07 5.75
C SER A 52 1.23 1.44 4.67
N LYS A 53 1.78 0.45 3.95
CA LYS A 53 1.05 -0.35 2.96
C LYS A 53 -0.20 -1.02 3.56
N ASN A 54 -0.08 -1.58 4.77
CA ASN A 54 -1.19 -2.26 5.45
C ASN A 54 -2.43 -1.37 5.63
N SER A 55 -2.23 -0.04 5.75
CA SER A 55 -3.35 0.89 5.86
C SER A 55 -4.27 0.86 4.63
N ILE A 56 -3.74 0.53 3.45
CA ILE A 56 -4.50 0.42 2.20
C ILE A 56 -5.06 -0.99 2.02
N GLU A 57 -4.23 -2.02 2.20
CA GLU A 57 -4.58 -3.44 1.96
C GLU A 57 -5.81 -3.89 2.77
N LYS A 58 -5.97 -3.38 4.00
CA LYS A 58 -7.13 -3.69 4.86
C LYS A 58 -8.46 -3.37 4.18
N TYR A 59 -8.54 -2.24 3.46
CA TYR A 59 -9.77 -1.80 2.81
C TYR A 59 -10.01 -2.52 1.50
N VAL A 60 -8.95 -2.86 0.77
CA VAL A 60 -9.01 -3.65 -0.47
C VAL A 60 -9.66 -5.00 -0.21
N GLY A 61 -9.18 -5.73 0.81
CA GLY A 61 -9.75 -7.03 1.15
C GLY A 61 -11.21 -6.95 1.64
N LEU A 62 -11.61 -5.83 2.26
CA LEU A 62 -13.02 -5.60 2.61
C LEU A 62 -13.87 -5.30 1.35
N ALA A 63 -13.38 -4.45 0.45
CA ALA A 63 -14.07 -4.07 -0.78
C ALA A 63 -14.30 -5.26 -1.70
N ALA A 64 -13.28 -6.08 -1.93
CA ALA A 64 -13.39 -7.30 -2.74
C ALA A 64 -14.47 -8.25 -2.21
N ARG A 65 -14.50 -8.48 -0.89
CA ARG A 65 -15.52 -9.34 -0.27
C ARG A 65 -16.94 -8.81 -0.46
N LEU A 66 -17.13 -7.49 -0.40
CA LEU A 66 -18.45 -6.89 -0.57
C LEU A 66 -18.90 -6.89 -2.04
N LEU A 67 -17.99 -6.61 -2.98
CA LEU A 67 -18.27 -6.65 -4.43
C LEU A 67 -18.65 -8.06 -4.90
N ASN A 68 -18.05 -9.11 -4.32
CA ASN A 68 -18.36 -10.50 -4.66
C ASN A 68 -19.64 -11.01 -4.00
N ARG A 69 -20.02 -10.48 -2.84
CA ARG A 69 -21.17 -10.95 -2.06
C ARG A 69 -22.50 -10.34 -2.52
N PHE A 70 -22.47 -9.12 -3.04
CA PHE A 70 -23.67 -8.37 -3.38
C PHE A 70 -23.68 -8.05 -4.87
N ASP A 71 -24.86 -8.02 -5.48
CA ASP A 71 -24.99 -7.47 -6.83
C ASP A 71 -24.84 -5.95 -6.77
N VAL A 72 -23.69 -5.50 -7.24
CA VAL A 72 -23.26 -4.10 -7.27
C VAL A 72 -23.21 -3.63 -8.71
N GLU A 73 -23.58 -2.37 -8.90
CA GLU A 73 -23.55 -1.70 -10.19
C GLU A 73 -22.18 -1.79 -10.87
N GLU A 74 -22.18 -1.99 -12.19
CA GLU A 74 -20.97 -2.21 -12.98
C GLU A 74 -19.92 -1.11 -12.81
N TYR A 75 -20.35 0.15 -12.72
CA TYR A 75 -19.47 1.29 -12.46
C TYR A 75 -18.60 1.10 -11.20
N LEU A 76 -19.14 0.47 -10.15
CA LEU A 76 -18.40 0.21 -8.92
C LEU A 76 -17.30 -0.82 -9.10
N LYS A 77 -17.59 -1.88 -9.87
CA LYS A 77 -16.63 -2.93 -10.19
C LYS A 77 -15.48 -2.33 -10.99
N MET A 78 -15.81 -1.63 -12.07
CA MET A 78 -14.81 -0.92 -12.89
C MET A 78 -13.96 0.05 -12.07
N ARG A 79 -14.58 0.84 -11.18
CA ARG A 79 -13.85 1.79 -10.32
C ARG A 79 -12.92 1.07 -9.35
N PHE A 80 -13.36 -0.05 -8.78
CA PHE A 80 -12.52 -0.88 -7.92
C PHE A 80 -11.34 -1.47 -8.72
N ASP A 81 -11.57 -1.98 -9.92
CA ASP A 81 -10.52 -2.56 -10.77
C ASP A 81 -9.43 -1.54 -11.13
N VAL A 82 -9.81 -0.28 -11.37
CA VAL A 82 -8.83 0.81 -11.57
C VAL A 82 -7.95 0.99 -10.33
N LEU A 83 -8.56 1.04 -9.14
CA LEU A 83 -7.80 1.17 -7.88
C LEU A 83 -6.91 -0.05 -7.62
N MET A 84 -7.35 -1.25 -8.00
CA MET A 84 -6.55 -2.46 -7.89
C MET A 84 -5.33 -2.43 -8.79
N ARG A 85 -5.48 -2.00 -10.05
CA ARG A 85 -4.34 -1.84 -10.96
C ARG A 85 -3.32 -0.82 -10.44
N GLU A 86 -3.79 0.32 -9.94
CA GLU A 86 -2.90 1.33 -9.35
C GLU A 86 -2.12 0.78 -8.16
N LEU A 87 -2.76 -0.05 -7.34
CA LEU A 87 -2.14 -0.72 -6.20
C LEU A 87 -1.11 -1.77 -6.66
N GLU A 88 -1.43 -2.56 -7.69
CA GLU A 88 -0.50 -3.51 -8.30
C GLU A 88 0.71 -2.81 -8.92
N GLU A 89 0.55 -1.65 -9.55
CA GLU A 89 1.67 -0.88 -10.08
C GLU A 89 2.58 -0.33 -8.97
N LEU A 90 1.99 0.15 -7.88
CA LEU A 90 2.74 0.72 -6.75
C LEU A 90 3.47 -0.35 -5.91
N PHE A 91 2.95 -1.56 -5.82
CA PHE A 91 3.48 -2.59 -4.91
C PHE A 91 3.92 -3.90 -5.58
N GLY A 92 3.49 -4.18 -6.82
CA GLY A 92 3.62 -5.48 -7.49
C GLY A 92 5.04 -5.89 -7.89
N THR A 93 6.01 -4.98 -7.81
CA THR A 93 7.43 -5.28 -8.00
C THR A 93 8.20 -5.47 -6.70
N THR A 94 7.55 -5.32 -5.53
CA THR A 94 8.17 -5.67 -4.26
C THR A 94 8.16 -7.18 -4.15
N ARG A 95 9.20 -7.84 -4.69
CA ARG A 95 9.59 -9.19 -4.28
C ARG A 95 9.91 -9.12 -2.79
N ASN A 96 8.88 -9.18 -1.96
CA ASN A 96 9.02 -9.74 -0.64
C ASN A 96 9.71 -11.08 -0.89
N GLY A 97 10.90 -11.27 -0.34
CA GLY A 97 11.52 -12.58 -0.33
C GLY A 97 10.46 -13.52 0.24
N VAL A 98 9.83 -14.30 -0.64
CA VAL A 98 8.88 -15.32 -0.25
C VAL A 98 9.74 -16.19 0.65
N GLN A 99 9.44 -16.19 1.94
CA GLN A 99 10.05 -17.12 2.87
C GLN A 99 9.70 -18.49 2.30
N ALA A 100 10.67 -19.12 1.62
CA ALA A 100 10.47 -20.40 0.99
C ALA A 100 10.07 -21.37 2.10
N ASP A 101 8.86 -21.93 1.98
CA ASP A 101 8.41 -22.94 2.91
C ASP A 101 9.32 -24.15 2.77
N LEU A 102 9.68 -24.78 3.89
CA LEU A 102 10.62 -25.92 3.91
C LEU A 102 10.11 -27.06 3.01
N LEU A 103 8.78 -27.19 2.88
CA LEU A 103 8.11 -28.16 2.02
C LEU A 103 8.43 -27.97 0.52
N SER A 104 8.73 -26.75 0.08
CA SER A 104 9.12 -26.48 -1.32
C SER A 104 10.45 -27.14 -1.71
N TYR A 105 11.34 -27.35 -0.74
CA TYR A 105 12.62 -28.04 -0.95
C TYR A 105 12.49 -29.56 -0.97
N ILE A 106 11.57 -30.13 -0.19
CA ILE A 106 11.37 -31.58 -0.09
C ILE A 106 10.74 -32.16 -1.36
N SER A 107 9.91 -31.37 -2.06
CA SER A 107 9.28 -31.77 -3.32
C SER A 107 10.22 -31.79 -4.54
N SER A 108 11.45 -31.30 -4.41
CA SER A 108 12.40 -31.15 -5.52
C SER A 108 13.53 -32.21 -5.50
N ALA A 109 13.38 -33.24 -4.67
CA ALA A 109 14.30 -34.38 -4.54
C ALA A 109 13.65 -35.69 -4.97
#